data_AF-A0A532V5V2-F1
#
_entry.id   AF-A0A532V5V2-F1
#
_cell.length_a   1.000
_cell.length_b   1.000
_cell.length_c   1.000
_cell.angle_alpha   90.00
_cell.angle_beta   90.00
_cell.angle_gamma   90.00
#
_symmetry.space_group_name_H-M   'P 1'
#
loop_
_entity.id
_entity.type
_entity.pdbx_description
1 polymer ?
#
loop_
_entity_poly.entity_id
_entity_poly.type
_entity_poly.pdbx_seq_one_letter_code
_entity_poly.pdbx_strand_id
1 'polypeptide(L)'
;MENSKDTLDRRRFLKTTGAVCIASCLPLALGCSGKKETGETAKSSLDKEPETEVKMIAMCGLVCTECEAYIATKNNDQAAKEEVAKKWSEMYGAEVTVKEVTCDGCQSTTGRLSSYASSMCEVRTCALEKQVTNCAHCQEYACEKLTEFYKIAPEAKKVLDEIHAKT
;
A
#
# COMPACT_ATOMS: atom_id res chain seq x y z
N MET A 1 -13.99 -30.84 36.92
CA MET A 1 -15.31 -31.22 36.39
C MET A 1 -15.17 -31.22 34.86
N GLU A 2 -14.40 -32.11 34.23
CA GLU A 2 -14.70 -33.54 33.97
C GLU A 2 -16.12 -33.80 33.45
N ASN A 3 -16.28 -33.91 32.12
CA ASN A 3 -16.57 -35.15 31.35
C ASN A 3 -17.28 -34.75 30.03
N SER A 4 -16.75 -35.00 28.84
CA SER A 4 -16.37 -36.26 28.17
C SER A 4 -17.53 -36.89 27.39
N LYS A 5 -17.35 -36.95 26.06
CA LYS A 5 -17.50 -38.11 25.14
C LYS A 5 -18.03 -37.66 23.77
N ASP A 6 -17.16 -37.62 22.76
CA ASP A 6 -16.82 -38.73 21.86
C ASP A 6 -17.93 -39.02 20.84
N THR A 7 -17.64 -38.79 19.55
CA THR A 7 -17.98 -39.73 18.47
C THR A 7 -17.02 -39.53 17.30
N LEU A 8 -16.00 -40.39 17.26
CA LEU A 8 -15.15 -40.64 16.09
C LEU A 8 -15.81 -41.66 15.14
N ASP A 9 -15.78 -41.31 13.85
CA ASP A 9 -15.55 -42.13 12.65
C ASP A 9 -16.00 -43.60 12.64
N ARG A 10 -16.88 -43.95 11.68
CA ARG A 10 -16.90 -45.27 11.04
C ARG A 10 -17.15 -45.20 9.53
N ARG A 11 -16.06 -45.11 8.79
CA ARG A 11 -15.77 -45.71 7.47
C ARG A 11 -16.85 -46.66 6.88
N ARG A 12 -16.92 -46.58 5.54
CA ARG A 12 -16.59 -47.67 4.57
C ARG A 12 -17.76 -48.16 3.71
N PHE A 13 -17.59 -48.10 2.39
CA PHE A 13 -17.81 -49.20 1.43
C PHE A 13 -17.28 -48.75 0.05
N LEU A 14 -16.00 -48.97 -0.25
CA LEU A 14 -15.50 -50.01 -1.18
C LEU A 14 -16.35 -50.29 -2.44
N LYS A 15 -15.81 -49.88 -3.58
CA LYS A 15 -15.75 -50.57 -4.89
C LYS A 15 -14.38 -50.14 -5.49
N THR A 16 -13.28 -50.90 -5.63
CA THR A 16 -12.99 -52.15 -6.36
C THR A 16 -13.78 -52.22 -7.67
N THR A 17 -13.23 -52.28 -8.89
CA THR A 17 -12.00 -52.88 -9.45
C THR A 17 -11.82 -52.44 -10.92
N GLY A 18 -10.60 -52.59 -11.48
CA GLY A 18 -10.34 -52.76 -12.93
C GLY A 18 -9.88 -51.49 -13.65
N ALA A 19 -8.96 -51.51 -14.62
CA ALA A 19 -8.13 -52.55 -15.18
C ALA A 19 -6.99 -51.83 -15.93
N VAL A 20 -5.83 -52.47 -15.95
CA VAL A 20 -4.64 -52.07 -16.70
C VAL A 20 -4.95 -52.16 -18.20
N CYS A 21 -4.72 -51.08 -18.96
CA CYS A 21 -4.59 -51.13 -20.42
C CYS A 21 -3.29 -50.43 -20.82
N ILE A 22 -2.27 -51.26 -20.95
CA ILE A 22 -1.04 -51.06 -21.70
C ILE A 22 -1.40 -51.16 -23.19
N ALA A 23 -1.15 -50.10 -23.95
CA ALA A 23 -1.04 -50.13 -25.41
C ALA A 23 0.00 -49.05 -25.79
N SER A 24 1.28 -49.37 -25.93
CA SER A 24 1.95 -49.90 -27.13
C SER A 24 1.79 -49.00 -28.37
N CYS A 25 2.88 -48.28 -28.67
CA CYS A 25 3.46 -48.03 -29.99
C CYS A 25 2.53 -47.98 -31.22
N LEU A 26 2.34 -46.78 -31.81
CA LEU A 26 2.99 -46.36 -33.06
C LEU A 26 2.60 -44.92 -33.45
N PRO A 27 3.52 -44.10 -33.99
CA PRO A 27 3.20 -42.81 -34.56
C PRO A 27 2.93 -42.95 -36.08
N LEU A 28 1.80 -42.45 -36.56
CA LEU A 28 1.66 -42.09 -37.97
C LEU A 28 1.05 -40.70 -38.07
N ALA A 29 1.83 -39.82 -38.68
CA ALA A 29 1.45 -38.50 -39.14
C ALA A 29 0.24 -38.59 -40.07
N LEU A 30 -0.64 -37.59 -40.01
CA LEU A 30 -1.22 -36.96 -41.20
C LEU A 30 -1.76 -35.59 -40.77
N GLY A 31 -1.26 -34.55 -41.44
CA GLY A 31 -1.58 -33.17 -41.15
C GLY A 31 -3.04 -32.83 -41.44
N CYS A 32 -3.60 -31.99 -40.56
CA CYS A 32 -4.83 -31.25 -40.81
C CYS A 32 -4.50 -29.75 -40.81
N SER A 33 -4.25 -29.19 -41.98
CA SER A 33 -4.42 -27.75 -42.21
C SER A 33 -5.91 -27.45 -42.19
N GLY A 34 -6.39 -26.85 -41.11
CA GLY A 34 -7.80 -26.55 -40.88
C GLY A 34 -7.97 -25.24 -40.12
N LYS A 35 -8.16 -24.18 -40.89
CA LYS A 35 -8.69 -22.83 -40.61
C LYS A 35 -9.54 -22.69 -39.33
N LYS A 36 -9.25 -21.68 -38.50
CA LYS A 36 -10.27 -20.97 -37.70
C LYS A 36 -9.92 -19.48 -37.57
N GLU A 37 -10.79 -18.69 -38.18
CA GLU A 37 -11.12 -17.31 -37.83
C GLU A 37 -11.68 -17.30 -36.40
N THR A 38 -11.30 -16.37 -35.53
CA THR A 38 -12.12 -15.94 -34.37
C THR A 38 -11.51 -14.75 -33.65
N GLY A 39 -12.33 -13.71 -33.43
CA GLY A 39 -12.31 -12.80 -32.27
C GLY A 39 -11.24 -11.72 -32.30
N GLU A 40 -11.54 -10.43 -32.47
CA GLU A 40 -12.51 -9.65 -31.69
C GLU A 40 -12.66 -10.16 -30.26
N THR A 41 -11.65 -9.90 -29.44
CA THR A 41 -11.85 -9.86 -28.00
C THR A 41 -12.00 -8.42 -27.59
N ALA A 42 -13.27 -7.99 -27.54
CA ALA A 42 -13.70 -7.09 -26.49
C ALA A 42 -13.12 -7.56 -25.15
N LYS A 43 -12.31 -6.71 -24.52
CA LYS A 43 -11.97 -6.83 -23.10
C LYS A 43 -12.11 -5.44 -22.52
N SER A 44 -13.38 -5.10 -22.31
CA SER A 44 -14.02 -5.14 -21.01
C SER A 44 -13.72 -3.83 -20.29
N SER A 45 -14.59 -2.86 -20.59
CA SER A 45 -15.30 -2.10 -19.58
C SER A 45 -15.52 -2.98 -18.36
N LEU A 46 -14.51 -3.01 -17.49
CA LEU A 46 -14.70 -3.35 -16.10
C LEU A 46 -14.87 -1.99 -15.46
N ASP A 47 -16.13 -1.71 -15.17
CA ASP A 47 -16.56 -0.65 -14.28
C ASP A 47 -15.64 -0.70 -13.06
N LYS A 48 -14.68 0.22 -13.03
CA LYS A 48 -13.81 0.38 -11.87
C LYS A 48 -14.67 1.11 -10.85
N GLU A 49 -15.48 0.33 -10.12
CA GLU A 49 -16.13 0.75 -8.89
C GLU A 49 -15.10 1.58 -8.10
N PRO A 50 -15.46 2.76 -7.55
CA PRO A 50 -14.55 3.58 -6.80
C PRO A 50 -14.21 2.84 -5.51
N GLU A 51 -13.22 1.96 -5.59
CA GLU A 51 -12.44 1.49 -4.47
C GLU A 51 -12.01 2.75 -3.71
N THR A 52 -12.66 2.98 -2.57
CA THR A 52 -12.36 4.11 -1.69
C THR A 52 -10.92 3.92 -1.24
N GLU A 53 -10.00 4.54 -1.98
CA GLU A 53 -8.57 4.49 -1.72
C GLU A 53 -8.35 5.00 -0.30
N VAL A 54 -7.89 4.11 0.59
CA VAL A 54 -7.65 4.44 1.99
C VAL A 54 -6.44 5.37 2.04
N LYS A 55 -6.68 6.68 2.06
CA LYS A 55 -5.62 7.69 2.14
C LYS A 55 -5.05 7.77 3.54
N MET A 56 -3.73 7.64 3.66
CA MET A 56 -3.02 7.89 4.91
C MET A 56 -2.57 9.35 4.95
N ILE A 57 -3.15 10.14 5.85
CA ILE A 57 -2.89 11.59 5.93
C ILE A 57 -1.88 11.89 7.04
N ALA A 58 -0.79 12.59 6.73
CA ALA A 58 0.19 13.04 7.70
C ALA A 58 -0.37 14.09 8.67
N MET A 59 0.35 14.35 9.75
CA MET A 59 -0.05 15.36 10.74
C MET A 59 -0.33 16.73 10.11
N CYS A 60 0.46 17.12 9.10
CA CYS A 60 0.36 18.39 8.38
C CYS A 60 -0.55 18.37 7.14
N GLY A 61 -1.20 17.26 6.81
CA GLY A 61 -2.07 17.14 5.63
C GLY A 61 -1.46 16.54 4.37
N LEU A 62 -0.14 16.30 4.35
CA LEU A 62 0.47 15.56 3.24
C LEU A 62 -0.09 14.13 3.16
N VAL A 63 -0.32 13.62 1.96
CA VAL A 63 -0.86 12.29 1.75
C VAL A 63 0.29 11.28 1.64
N CYS A 64 0.49 10.45 2.66
CA CYS A 64 1.56 9.44 2.66
C CYS A 64 1.37 8.39 1.56
N THR A 65 0.13 8.03 1.22
CA THR A 65 -0.14 7.07 0.13
C THR A 65 0.24 7.58 -1.25
N GLU A 66 0.43 8.90 -1.41
CA GLU A 66 0.88 9.54 -2.64
C GLU A 66 2.38 9.93 -2.58
N CYS A 67 3.06 9.64 -1.46
CA CYS A 67 4.46 9.99 -1.26
C CYS A 67 5.40 8.95 -1.89
N GLU A 68 6.26 9.38 -2.82
CA GLU A 68 7.24 8.52 -3.51
C GLU A 68 8.10 7.70 -2.52
N ALA A 69 8.58 8.33 -1.45
CA ALA A 69 9.40 7.69 -0.43
C ALA A 69 8.65 6.59 0.34
N TYR A 70 7.38 6.84 0.67
CA TYR A 70 6.51 5.87 1.32
C TYR A 70 6.22 4.70 0.39
N ILE A 71 5.81 4.98 -0.86
CA ILE A 71 5.50 3.96 -1.88
C ILE A 71 6.73 3.06 -2.12
N ALA A 72 7.90 3.65 -2.33
CA ALA A 72 9.15 2.89 -2.51
C ALA A 72 9.49 2.04 -1.28
N THR A 73 9.23 2.55 -0.07
CA THR A 73 9.43 1.81 1.18
C THR A 73 8.48 0.63 1.31
N LYS A 74 7.20 0.81 0.98
CA LYS A 74 6.18 -0.24 1.02
C LYS A 74 6.42 -1.34 -0.01
N ASN A 75 6.90 -0.98 -1.20
CA ASN A 75 7.23 -1.91 -2.27
C ASN A 75 8.59 -2.59 -2.07
N ASN A 76 9.35 -2.20 -1.03
CA ASN A 76 10.74 -2.63 -0.83
C ASN A 76 11.62 -2.40 -2.08
N ASP A 77 11.32 -1.32 -2.82
CA ASP A 77 12.01 -0.98 -4.05
C ASP A 77 13.25 -0.13 -3.73
N GLN A 78 14.42 -0.73 -3.92
CA GLN A 78 15.69 -0.09 -3.61
C GLN A 78 16.06 0.99 -4.65
N ALA A 79 15.80 0.73 -5.93
CA ALA A 79 16.12 1.68 -7.00
C ALA A 79 15.25 2.94 -6.88
N ALA A 80 13.96 2.78 -6.61
CA ALA A 80 13.07 3.92 -6.38
C ALA A 80 13.50 4.76 -5.17
N LYS A 81 14.00 4.14 -4.09
CA LYS A 81 14.54 4.90 -2.94
C LYS A 81 15.80 5.69 -3.31
N GLU A 82 16.68 5.14 -4.14
CA GLU A 82 17.88 5.83 -4.62
C GLU A 82 17.53 7.03 -5.50
N GLU A 83 16.52 6.89 -6.37
CA GLU A 83 16.00 7.99 -7.18
C GLU A 83 15.40 9.11 -6.33
N VAL A 84 14.58 8.76 -5.33
CA VAL A 84 14.02 9.73 -4.38
C VAL A 84 15.11 10.45 -3.59
N ALA A 85 16.09 9.68 -3.07
CA ALA A 85 17.21 10.23 -2.32
C ALA A 85 18.04 11.22 -3.17
N LYS A 86 18.32 10.87 -4.44
CA LYS A 86 19.00 11.75 -5.39
C LYS A 86 18.20 13.02 -5.66
N LYS A 87 16.91 12.88 -5.99
CA LYS A 87 16.00 14.00 -6.27
C LYS A 87 15.93 14.98 -5.09
N TRP A 88 15.82 14.46 -3.87
CA TRP A 88 15.77 15.29 -2.67
C TRP A 88 17.13 15.92 -2.37
N SER A 89 18.23 15.22 -2.65
CA SER A 89 19.57 15.78 -2.51
C SER A 89 19.78 17.02 -3.39
N GLU A 90 19.35 16.93 -4.65
CA GLU A 90 19.39 18.05 -5.60
C GLU A 90 18.47 19.20 -5.18
N MET A 91 17.25 18.88 -4.71
CA MET A 91 16.27 19.88 -4.28
C MET A 91 16.72 20.67 -3.04
N TYR A 92 17.34 20.00 -2.08
CA TYR A 92 17.75 20.61 -0.81
C TYR A 92 19.22 21.04 -0.78
N GLY A 93 20.00 20.72 -1.81
CA GLY A 93 21.43 21.04 -1.87
C GLY A 93 22.26 20.35 -0.77
N ALA A 94 21.79 19.19 -0.29
CA ALA A 94 22.41 18.43 0.79
C ALA A 94 22.41 16.94 0.43
N GLU A 95 23.35 16.17 0.94
CA GLU A 95 23.34 14.72 0.73
C GLU A 95 22.17 14.09 1.49
N VAL A 96 21.27 13.42 0.78
CA VAL A 96 20.17 12.62 1.33
C VAL A 96 20.42 11.18 0.95
N THR A 97 20.45 10.29 1.95
CA THR A 97 20.70 8.86 1.73
C THR A 97 19.41 8.03 1.69
N VAL A 98 19.48 6.81 1.16
CA VAL A 98 18.36 5.85 1.13
C VAL A 98 17.75 5.61 2.52
N LYS A 99 18.61 5.58 3.55
CA LYS A 99 18.18 5.40 4.94
C LYS A 99 17.26 6.54 5.37
N GLU A 100 17.52 7.75 4.91
CA GLU A 100 16.82 8.96 5.34
C GLU A 100 15.49 9.17 4.61
N VAL A 101 15.28 8.51 3.47
CA VAL A 101 14.00 8.49 2.75
C VAL A 101 13.14 7.27 3.13
N THR A 102 13.72 6.26 3.79
CA THR A 102 12.96 5.05 4.16
C THR A 102 11.97 5.34 5.29
N CYS A 103 10.67 5.27 5.02
CA CYS A 103 9.63 5.74 5.93
C CYS A 103 8.34 4.89 5.85
N ASP A 104 7.80 4.50 7.01
CA ASP A 104 6.55 3.75 7.16
C ASP A 104 5.32 4.66 7.40
N GLY A 105 5.47 5.97 7.21
CA GLY A 105 4.38 6.96 7.25
C GLY A 105 4.42 7.88 8.48
N CYS A 106 3.91 9.10 8.33
CA CYS A 106 4.03 10.16 9.33
C CYS A 106 3.28 9.86 10.64
N GLN A 107 2.15 9.13 10.57
CA GLN A 107 1.40 8.68 11.74
C GLN A 107 2.07 7.51 12.47
N SER A 108 3.10 6.87 11.89
CA SER A 108 3.72 5.72 12.52
C SER A 108 4.46 6.13 13.80
N THR A 109 4.13 5.47 14.90
CA THR A 109 4.82 5.61 16.20
C THR A 109 5.90 4.56 16.42
N THR A 110 5.90 3.51 15.58
CA THR A 110 6.89 2.43 15.57
C THR A 110 7.42 2.22 14.14
N GLY A 111 8.52 1.50 13.98
CA GLY A 111 9.09 1.21 12.66
C GLY A 111 10.03 2.29 12.12
N ARG A 112 10.13 2.37 10.79
CA ARG A 112 11.10 3.23 10.09
C ARG A 112 10.47 4.60 9.82
N LEU A 113 11.25 5.65 10.04
CA LEU A 113 10.87 7.01 9.70
C LEU A 113 12.01 7.65 8.93
N SER A 114 11.65 8.46 7.94
CA SER A 114 12.60 9.36 7.30
C SER A 114 13.26 10.27 8.34
N SER A 115 14.51 10.70 8.13
CA SER A 115 15.23 11.58 9.06
C SER A 115 14.43 12.84 9.43
N TYR A 116 13.75 13.43 8.45
CA TYR A 116 12.93 14.62 8.68
C TYR A 116 11.74 14.33 9.62
N ALA A 117 10.96 13.28 9.33
CA ALA A 117 9.84 12.88 10.17
C ALA A 117 10.27 12.38 11.57
N SER A 118 11.48 11.82 11.72
CA SER A 118 11.93 11.28 13.00
C SER A 118 12.34 12.35 14.02
N SER A 119 12.98 13.44 13.58
CA SER A 119 13.64 14.37 14.52
C SER A 119 13.52 15.86 14.18
N MET A 120 13.15 16.22 12.95
CA MET A 120 13.18 17.63 12.51
C MET A 120 11.77 18.24 12.36
N CYS A 121 10.73 17.43 12.21
CA CYS A 121 9.38 17.93 11.97
C CYS A 121 8.68 18.35 13.26
N GLU A 122 8.72 19.64 13.59
CA GLU A 122 8.03 20.22 14.77
C GLU A 122 6.52 19.98 14.77
N VAL A 123 5.88 20.01 13.58
CA VAL A 123 4.44 19.75 13.45
C VAL A 123 4.10 18.33 13.91
N ARG A 124 4.92 17.34 13.52
CA ARG A 124 4.71 15.95 13.92
C ARG A 124 4.92 15.77 15.42
N THR A 125 6.01 16.32 15.97
CA THR A 125 6.28 16.28 17.42
C THR A 125 5.12 16.87 18.21
N CYS A 126 4.65 18.06 17.82
CA CYS A 126 3.54 18.73 18.48
C CYS A 126 2.22 17.93 18.38
N ALA A 127 1.91 17.35 17.22
CA ALA A 127 0.71 16.53 17.06
C ALA A 127 0.75 15.26 17.91
N LEU A 128 1.92 14.62 18.04
CA LEU A 128 2.11 13.44 18.89
C LEU A 128 1.96 13.79 20.39
N GLU A 129 2.51 14.91 20.82
CA GLU A 129 2.36 15.41 22.20
C GLU A 129 0.90 15.72 22.54
N LYS A 130 0.18 16.35 21.60
CA LYS A 130 -1.25 16.64 21.74
C LYS A 130 -2.15 15.44 21.49
N GLN A 131 -1.59 14.29 21.11
CA GLN A 131 -2.29 13.04 20.82
C GLN A 131 -3.43 13.19 19.80
N VAL A 132 -3.26 14.05 18.81
CA VAL A 132 -4.21 14.23 17.71
C VAL A 132 -3.84 13.33 16.53
N THR A 133 -4.85 12.75 15.87
CA THR A 133 -4.64 11.89 14.69
C THR A 133 -3.95 12.63 13.55
N ASN A 134 -4.31 13.90 13.36
CA ASN A 134 -3.64 14.88 12.50
C ASN A 134 -4.05 16.28 12.99
N CYS A 135 -3.44 17.32 12.44
CA CYS A 135 -3.68 18.67 12.92
C CYS A 135 -5.11 19.19 12.67
N ALA A 136 -5.91 18.61 11.78
CA ALA A 136 -7.31 19.02 11.61
C ALA A 136 -8.17 18.77 12.85
N HIS A 137 -7.77 17.84 13.72
CA HIS A 137 -8.45 17.56 14.99
C HIS A 137 -7.90 18.40 16.17
N CYS A 138 -6.97 19.32 15.91
CA CYS A 138 -6.42 20.21 16.92
C CYS A 138 -7.35 21.40 17.16
N GLN A 139 -7.56 21.79 18.43
CA GLN A 139 -8.38 22.96 18.79
C GLN A 139 -7.77 24.28 18.31
N GLU A 140 -6.47 24.32 18.07
CA GLU A 140 -5.73 25.48 17.58
C GLU A 140 -5.59 25.48 16.04
N TYR A 141 -6.29 24.60 15.32
CA TYR A 141 -6.21 24.53 13.87
C TYR A 141 -6.88 25.75 13.21
N ALA A 142 -6.27 26.44 12.24
CA ALA A 142 -4.88 26.32 11.78
C ALA A 142 -3.95 27.24 12.59
N CYS A 143 -2.83 26.70 13.09
CA CYS A 143 -1.86 27.45 13.90
C CYS A 143 -0.65 27.95 13.08
N GLU A 144 0.16 28.84 13.67
CA GLU A 144 1.31 29.49 13.03
C GLU A 144 2.32 28.48 12.41
N LYS A 145 2.57 27.36 13.10
CA LYS A 145 3.47 26.30 12.62
C LYS A 145 3.03 25.71 11.28
N LEU A 146 1.72 25.67 11.03
CA LEU A 146 1.13 25.14 9.80
C LEU A 146 1.02 26.21 8.72
N THR A 147 0.68 27.45 9.09
CA THR A 147 0.46 28.52 8.12
C THR A 147 1.69 28.84 7.29
N GLU A 148 2.89 28.78 7.87
CA GLU A 148 4.14 28.92 7.11
C GLU A 148 4.38 27.74 6.16
N PHE A 149 4.16 26.51 6.64
CA PHE A 149 4.27 25.30 5.82
C PHE A 149 3.31 25.32 4.60
N TYR A 150 2.11 25.87 4.76
CA TYR A 150 1.13 25.93 3.68
C TYR A 150 1.49 26.92 2.56
N LYS A 151 2.44 27.84 2.76
CA LYS A 151 2.94 28.69 1.68
C LYS A 151 3.68 27.88 0.62
N ILE A 152 4.33 26.78 1.02
CA ILE A 152 5.06 25.88 0.13
C ILE A 152 4.26 24.62 -0.23
N ALA A 153 3.30 24.23 0.59
CA ALA A 153 2.46 23.04 0.39
C ALA A 153 0.95 23.37 0.54
N PRO A 154 0.35 24.18 -0.35
CA PRO A 154 -1.05 24.57 -0.24
C PRO A 154 -2.03 23.40 -0.40
N GLU A 155 -1.64 22.33 -1.11
CA GLU A 155 -2.47 21.13 -1.25
C GLU A 155 -2.67 20.40 0.10
N ALA A 156 -1.64 20.39 0.96
CA ALA A 156 -1.75 19.81 2.30
C ALA A 156 -2.78 20.55 3.17
N LYS A 157 -2.88 21.88 3.00
CA LYS A 157 -3.89 22.71 3.67
C LYS A 157 -5.30 22.29 3.29
N LYS A 158 -5.56 22.10 2.00
CA LYS A 158 -6.90 21.72 1.50
C LYS A 158 -7.36 20.41 2.14
N VAL A 159 -6.46 19.42 2.22
CA VAL A 159 -6.74 18.13 2.86
C VAL A 159 -7.16 18.30 4.32
N LEU A 160 -6.42 19.09 5.11
CA LEU A 160 -6.79 19.30 6.51
C LEU A 160 -8.02 20.19 6.68
N ASP A 161 -8.24 21.18 5.82
CA ASP A 161 -9.45 22.00 5.84
C ASP A 161 -10.71 21.14 5.62
N GLU A 162 -10.66 20.19 4.69
CA GLU A 162 -11.76 19.25 4.41
C GLU A 162 -12.05 18.29 5.58
N ILE A 163 -11.03 17.89 6.32
CA ILE A 163 -11.17 17.04 7.52
C ILE A 163 -11.69 17.87 8.69
N HIS A 164 -11.15 19.09 8.88
CA HIS A 164 -11.51 19.98 9.97
C HIS A 164 -12.96 20.43 9.88
N ALA A 165 -13.46 20.73 8.67
CA ALA A 165 -14.86 21.12 8.45
C ALA A 165 -15.88 20.02 8.84
N LYS A 166 -15.43 18.78 9.09
CA LYS A 166 -16.25 17.62 9.47
C LYS A 166 -16.06 17.19 10.92
N THR A 167 -15.11 17.79 11.65
CA THR A 167 -14.75 17.43 13.03
C THR A 167 -15.48 18.34 14.01
#